data_AF-A0A6G3X419-F1
#
_entry.id   AF-A0A6G3X419-F1
#
_cell.length_a   1.000
_cell.length_b   1.000
_cell.length_c   1.000
_cell.angle_alpha   90.00
_cell.angle_beta   90.00
_cell.angle_gamma   90.00
#
_symmetry.space_group_name_H-M   'P 1'
#
loop_
_entity.id
_entity.type
_entity.pdbx_description
1 polymer ?
#
loop_
_entity_poly.entity_id
_entity_poly.type
_entity_poly.pdbx_seq_one_letter_code
_entity_poly.pdbx_strand_id
1 'polypeptide(L)'
;SAVDASMLTGESVPVEVTTGDTVTGATLNAGGRLVVEATRIGSDTQLARMAKLVEDAQNGKASAQRLADRISAVFVPIVIALALGTLGFWLGNGAGLTAAFTAAVAVLIIACPCALGLATPTALMVGTGRGAQLGIL
;
A
#
# COMPACT_ATOMS: atom_id res chain seq x y z
N SER A 1 -14.21 11.65 -39.23
CA SER A 1 -13.58 10.31 -39.12
C SER A 1 -14.14 9.65 -37.88
N ALA A 2 -14.10 8.33 -37.76
CA ALA A 2 -14.54 7.65 -36.54
C ALA A 2 -13.36 7.33 -35.62
N VAL A 3 -13.51 7.57 -34.32
CA VAL A 3 -12.53 7.27 -33.29
C VAL A 3 -13.11 6.25 -32.31
N ASP A 4 -12.43 5.13 -32.18
CA ASP A 4 -12.70 4.11 -31.17
C ASP A 4 -12.05 4.52 -29.85
N ALA A 5 -12.89 4.88 -28.89
CA ALA A 5 -12.50 5.25 -27.54
C ALA A 5 -12.80 4.15 -26.51
N SER A 6 -13.13 2.92 -26.94
CA SER A 6 -13.54 1.81 -26.07
C SER A 6 -12.54 1.51 -24.95
N MET A 7 -11.24 1.64 -25.21
CA MET A 7 -10.18 1.45 -24.22
C MET A 7 -10.20 2.47 -23.06
N LEU A 8 -10.82 3.64 -23.27
CA LEU A 8 -10.86 4.74 -22.30
C LEU A 8 -12.26 4.96 -21.72
N THR A 9 -13.30 4.88 -22.55
CA THR A 9 -14.70 5.14 -22.14
C THR A 9 -15.47 3.86 -21.85
N GLY A 10 -15.02 2.70 -22.35
CA GLY A 10 -15.75 1.44 -22.30
C GLY A 10 -16.89 1.33 -23.33
N GLU A 11 -17.16 2.37 -24.11
CA GLU A 11 -18.18 2.35 -25.14
C GLU A 11 -17.67 1.63 -26.39
N SER A 12 -18.38 0.59 -26.81
CA SER A 12 -17.93 -0.29 -27.90
C SER A 12 -18.14 0.31 -29.30
N VAL A 13 -18.90 1.39 -29.42
CA VAL A 13 -19.25 2.01 -30.71
C VAL A 13 -18.28 3.16 -30.99
N PRO A 14 -17.59 3.17 -32.14
CA PRO A 14 -16.74 4.29 -32.54
C PRO A 14 -17.53 5.60 -32.66
N VAL A 15 -16.95 6.68 -32.15
CA VAL A 15 -17.56 8.01 -32.15
C VAL A 15 -17.12 8.79 -33.39
N GLU A 16 -18.09 9.35 -34.12
CA GLU A 16 -17.82 10.28 -35.22
C GLU A 16 -17.22 11.58 -34.69
N VAL A 17 -16.07 11.98 -35.25
CA VAL A 17 -15.39 13.25 -34.93
C VAL A 17 -15.20 14.09 -36.18
N THR A 18 -15.45 15.38 -36.00
CA THR A 18 -15.39 16.43 -37.01
C THR A 18 -14.44 17.55 -36.58
N THR A 19 -14.31 18.59 -37.40
CA THR A 19 -13.45 19.73 -37.10
C THR A 19 -13.97 20.51 -35.89
N GLY A 20 -13.12 20.68 -34.88
CA GLY A 20 -13.47 21.36 -33.63
C GLY A 20 -13.74 20.39 -32.47
N ASP A 21 -13.95 19.11 -32.75
CA ASP A 21 -14.13 18.09 -31.72
C ASP A 21 -12.80 17.73 -31.05
N THR A 22 -12.85 17.48 -29.74
CA THR A 22 -11.67 17.03 -29.00
C THR A 22 -11.48 15.53 -29.15
N VAL A 23 -10.24 15.12 -29.45
CA VAL A 23 -9.83 13.71 -29.45
C VAL A 23 -8.89 13.42 -28.28
N THR A 24 -9.00 12.23 -27.70
CA THR A 24 -8.15 11.81 -26.58
C THR A 24 -6.99 10.97 -27.09
N GLY A 25 -5.78 11.20 -26.59
CA GLY A 25 -4.64 10.34 -26.91
C GLY A 25 -4.87 8.89 -26.48
N ALA A 26 -4.30 7.93 -27.21
CA ALA A 26 -4.48 6.48 -27.05
C ALA A 26 -5.85 5.89 -27.49
N THR A 27 -6.73 6.69 -28.10
CA THR A 27 -7.88 6.16 -28.87
C THR A 27 -7.44 5.70 -30.26
N LEU A 28 -8.17 4.76 -30.86
CA LEU A 28 -7.86 4.23 -32.20
C LEU A 28 -8.65 5.01 -33.26
N ASN A 29 -7.98 5.51 -34.31
CA ASN A 29 -8.69 6.07 -35.46
C ASN A 29 -9.16 4.92 -36.36
N ALA A 30 -10.48 4.71 -36.45
CA ALA A 30 -11.09 3.64 -37.22
C ALA A 30 -11.46 4.06 -38.65
N GLY A 31 -11.36 5.36 -38.97
CA GLY A 31 -11.71 5.91 -40.27
C GLY A 31 -10.53 6.45 -41.09
N GLY A 32 -10.78 7.54 -41.83
CA GLY A 32 -9.81 8.19 -42.71
C GLY A 32 -8.73 9.01 -41.98
N ARG A 33 -7.89 9.72 -42.74
CA ARG A 33 -6.80 10.53 -42.18
C ARG A 33 -7.35 11.65 -41.27
N LEU A 34 -6.85 11.71 -40.04
CA LEU A 34 -7.07 12.81 -39.11
C LEU A 34 -5.81 13.68 -39.01
N VAL A 35 -6.01 14.99 -39.03
CA VAL A 35 -4.99 15.98 -38.66
C VAL A 35 -5.50 16.66 -37.41
N VAL A 36 -4.72 16.60 -36.33
CA VAL A 36 -5.13 17.01 -35.00
C VAL A 36 -4.11 17.96 -34.41
N GLU A 37 -4.60 18.99 -33.71
CA GLU A 37 -3.76 19.89 -32.94
C GLU A 37 -3.55 19.33 -31.54
N ALA A 38 -2.30 19.27 -31.10
CA ALA A 38 -1.97 18.77 -29.77
C ALA A 38 -2.26 19.84 -28.70
N THR A 39 -3.39 19.71 -28.01
CA THR A 39 -3.78 20.63 -26.92
C THR A 39 -3.18 20.26 -25.56
N ARG A 40 -2.87 18.98 -25.34
CA ARG A 40 -2.22 18.45 -24.12
C ARG A 40 -1.24 17.33 -24.48
N ILE A 41 -0.05 17.35 -23.88
CA ILE A 41 1.02 16.38 -24.15
C ILE A 41 1.66 15.90 -22.84
N GLY A 42 2.35 14.76 -22.89
CA GLY A 42 3.08 14.20 -21.74
C GLY A 42 2.17 13.95 -20.52
N SER A 43 2.57 14.51 -19.37
CA SER A 43 1.88 14.37 -18.08
C SER A 43 0.47 14.97 -18.05
N ASP A 44 0.16 15.87 -18.98
CA ASP A 44 -1.15 16.52 -19.04
C ASP A 44 -2.18 15.73 -19.86
N THR A 45 -1.78 14.62 -20.47
CA THR A 45 -2.72 13.74 -21.19
C THR A 45 -3.70 13.07 -20.21
N GLN A 46 -4.89 12.69 -20.72
CA GLN A 46 -5.86 11.99 -19.88
C GLN A 46 -5.33 10.63 -19.40
N LEU A 47 -4.62 9.91 -20.26
CA LEU A 47 -4.00 8.63 -19.90
C LEU A 47 -2.96 8.79 -18.77
N ALA A 48 -2.11 9.81 -18.83
CA ALA A 48 -1.14 10.07 -17.78
C ALA A 48 -1.81 10.42 -16.43
N ARG A 49 -2.93 11.15 -16.45
CA ARG A 49 -3.72 11.42 -15.24
C ARG A 49 -4.36 10.15 -14.69
N MET A 50 -4.92 9.29 -15.55
CA MET A 50 -5.48 8.00 -15.13
C MET A 50 -4.40 7.11 -14.51
N ALA A 51 -3.23 7.00 -15.14
CA ALA A 51 -2.10 6.25 -14.60
C ALA A 51 -1.68 6.79 -13.23
N LYS A 52 -1.58 8.11 -13.08
CA LYS A 52 -1.26 8.75 -11.80
C LYS A 52 -2.31 8.49 -10.73
N LEU A 53 -3.60 8.54 -11.06
CA LEU A 53 -4.67 8.21 -10.11
C LEU A 53 -4.60 6.74 -9.65
N VAL A 54 -4.26 5.81 -10.55
CA VAL A 54 -4.05 4.40 -10.21
C VAL A 54 -2.84 4.24 -9.31
N GLU A 55 -1.73 4.92 -9.62
CA GLU A 55 -0.51 4.92 -8.82
C GLU A 55 -0.77 5.49 -7.41
N ASP A 56 -1.45 6.62 -7.32
CA ASP A 56 -1.85 7.25 -6.05
C ASP A 56 -2.76 6.32 -5.23
N ALA A 57 -3.65 5.57 -5.88
CA ALA A 57 -4.49 4.57 -5.22
C ALA A 57 -3.69 3.34 -4.74
N GLN A 58 -2.66 2.91 -5.48
CA GLN A 58 -1.80 1.79 -5.13
C GLN A 58 -0.77 2.12 -4.03
N ASN A 59 -0.37 3.38 -3.89
CA ASN A 59 0.60 3.84 -2.89
C ASN A 59 0.09 3.82 -1.43
N GLY A 60 -1.13 3.34 -1.18
CA GLY A 60 -1.68 3.19 0.15
C GLY A 60 -1.04 2.05 0.95
N LYS A 61 -0.65 2.31 2.20
CA LYS A 61 -0.27 1.23 3.15
C LYS A 61 -1.40 0.20 3.27
N ALA A 62 -1.08 -1.08 3.08
CA ALA A 62 -2.00 -2.20 3.27
C ALA A 62 -2.67 -2.14 4.66
N SER A 63 -3.98 -2.44 4.72
CA SER A 63 -4.76 -2.41 5.97
C SER A 63 -4.18 -3.34 7.05
N ALA A 64 -3.67 -4.51 6.66
CA ALA A 64 -3.00 -5.45 7.56
C ALA A 64 -1.73 -4.87 8.20
N GLN A 65 -0.93 -4.12 7.44
CA GLN A 65 0.26 -3.45 7.96
C GLN A 65 -0.12 -2.37 9.00
N ARG A 66 -1.20 -1.62 8.75
CA ARG A 66 -1.72 -0.62 9.71
C ARG A 66 -2.18 -1.26 11.02
N LEU A 67 -2.74 -2.47 10.97
CA LEU A 67 -3.14 -3.21 12.16
C LEU A 67 -1.92 -3.62 13.01
N ALA A 68 -0.88 -4.17 12.37
CA ALA A 68 0.36 -4.54 13.04
C ALA A 68 1.07 -3.32 13.65
N ASP A 69 1.11 -2.19 12.93
CA ASP A 69 1.67 -0.93 13.41
C ASP A 69 0.92 -0.43 14.65
N ARG A 70 -0.43 -0.52 14.66
CA ARG A 70 -1.27 -0.07 15.78
C ARG A 70 -1.06 -0.91 17.04
N ILE A 71 -0.90 -2.23 16.89
CA ILE A 71 -0.61 -3.12 18.03
C ILE A 71 0.78 -2.80 18.58
N SER A 72 1.78 -2.66 17.70
CA SER A 72 3.16 -2.35 18.09
C SER A 72 3.26 -0.99 18.80
N ALA A 73 2.49 0.01 18.36
CA ALA A 73 2.44 1.33 18.98
C ALA A 73 1.99 1.32 20.45
N VAL A 74 1.21 0.31 20.87
CA VAL A 74 0.76 0.14 22.26
C VAL A 74 1.65 -0.85 23.01
N PHE A 75 2.06 -1.94 22.36
CA PHE A 75 2.83 -3.01 22.99
C PHE A 75 4.24 -2.55 23.42
N VAL A 76 4.94 -1.82 22.54
CA VAL A 76 6.30 -1.33 22.82
C VAL A 76 6.37 -0.45 24.08
N PRO A 77 5.54 0.61 24.25
CA PRO A 77 5.61 1.43 25.45
C PRO A 77 5.22 0.67 26.73
N ILE A 78 4.30 -0.30 26.66
CA ILE A 78 3.95 -1.14 27.82
C ILE A 78 5.16 -1.98 28.26
N VAL A 79 5.86 -2.62 27.32
CA VAL A 79 7.03 -3.44 27.63
C VAL A 79 8.16 -2.60 28.22
N ILE A 80 8.39 -1.39 27.70
CA ILE A 80 9.37 -0.45 28.25
C ILE A 80 9.00 -0.05 29.68
N ALA A 81 7.73 0.26 29.95
CA ALA A 81 7.26 0.59 31.29
C ALA A 81 7.45 -0.57 32.28
N LEU A 82 7.17 -1.81 31.85
CA LEU A 82 7.40 -3.00 32.66
C LEU A 82 8.90 -3.23 32.91
N ALA A 83 9.76 -3.07 31.91
CA ALA A 83 11.21 -3.22 32.07
C ALA A 83 11.78 -2.19 33.07
N LEU A 84 11.35 -0.93 32.97
CA LEU A 84 11.72 0.13 33.92
C LEU A 84 11.17 -0.14 35.33
N GLY A 85 9.93 -0.62 35.44
CA GLY A 85 9.34 -1.01 36.72
C GLY A 85 10.10 -2.16 37.37
N THR A 86 10.51 -3.15 36.59
CA THR A 86 11.32 -4.29 37.06
C THR A 86 12.69 -3.82 37.55
N LEU A 87 13.34 -2.93 36.80
CA LEU A 87 14.62 -2.32 37.17
C LEU A 87 14.49 -1.55 38.49
N GLY A 88 13.50 -0.67 38.61
CA GLY A 88 13.25 0.13 39.82
C GLY A 88 12.93 -0.73 41.04
N PHE A 89 12.11 -1.78 40.87
CA PHE A 89 11.75 -2.70 41.95
C PHE A 89 12.97 -3.44 42.51
N TRP A 90 13.83 -3.97 41.64
CA TRP A 90 15.04 -4.70 42.06
C TRP A 90 16.11 -3.79 42.65
N LEU A 91 16.25 -2.56 42.15
CA LEU A 91 17.14 -1.57 42.74
C LEU A 91 16.67 -1.15 44.15
N GLY A 92 15.36 -0.95 44.33
CA GLY A 92 14.76 -0.59 45.62
C GLY A 92 14.84 -1.70 46.67
N ASN A 93 14.87 -2.96 46.26
CA ASN A 93 15.07 -4.12 47.14
C ASN A 93 16.54 -4.38 47.49
N GLY A 94 17.49 -3.56 47.01
CA GLY A 94 18.90 -3.66 47.36
C GLY A 94 19.65 -4.82 46.68
N ALA A 95 19.07 -5.42 45.63
CA ALA A 95 19.63 -6.59 44.96
C ALA A 95 20.88 -6.31 44.09
N GLY A 96 21.40 -5.08 44.11
CA GLY A 96 22.55 -4.65 43.31
C GLY A 96 22.20 -4.31 41.86
N LEU A 97 22.96 -3.37 41.27
CA LEU A 97 22.77 -2.85 39.91
C LEU A 97 22.79 -3.95 38.84
N THR A 98 23.68 -4.94 38.98
CA THR A 98 23.82 -6.05 38.04
C THR A 98 22.60 -6.95 37.99
N ALA A 99 22.03 -7.34 39.14
CA ALA A 99 20.85 -8.19 39.19
C ALA A 99 19.61 -7.47 38.62
N ALA A 100 19.41 -6.21 39.00
CA ALA A 100 18.30 -5.39 38.51
C ALA A 100 18.34 -5.19 36.99
N PHE A 101 19.53 -4.92 36.44
CA PHE A 101 19.71 -4.77 35.00
C PHE A 101 19.48 -6.07 34.24
N THR A 102 19.96 -7.20 34.78
CA THR A 102 19.74 -8.54 34.19
C THR A 102 18.25 -8.87 34.13
N ALA A 103 17.49 -8.59 35.19
CA ALA A 103 16.04 -8.79 35.22
C ALA A 103 15.30 -7.91 34.19
N ALA A 104 15.67 -6.64 34.08
CA ALA A 104 15.07 -5.73 33.09
C ALA A 104 15.35 -6.17 31.64
N VAL A 105 16.58 -6.60 31.34
CA VAL A 105 16.94 -7.13 30.02
C VAL A 105 16.19 -8.43 29.72
N ALA A 106 16.02 -9.32 30.70
CA ALA A 106 15.22 -10.54 30.53
C ALA A 106 13.77 -10.25 30.14
N VAL A 107 13.15 -9.21 30.73
CA VAL A 107 11.79 -8.74 30.37
C VAL A 107 11.74 -8.23 28.93
N LEU A 108 12.76 -7.51 28.46
CA LEU A 108 12.84 -7.06 27.07
C LEU A 108 13.01 -8.23 26.09
N ILE A 109 13.87 -9.20 26.42
CA ILE A 109 14.14 -10.37 25.58
C ILE A 109 12.87 -11.23 25.43
N ILE A 110 12.17 -11.52 26.54
CA ILE A 110 10.97 -12.37 26.49
C ILE A 110 9.81 -11.69 25.75
N ALA A 111 9.77 -10.36 25.75
CA ALA A 111 8.73 -9.59 25.09
C ALA A 111 8.95 -9.40 23.58
N CYS A 112 10.08 -9.84 23.02
CA CYS A 112 10.41 -9.60 21.62
C CYS A 112 9.35 -10.21 20.67
N PRO A 113 8.65 -9.41 19.84
CA PRO A 113 7.52 -9.86 19.05
C PRO A 113 7.96 -10.53 17.73
N CYS A 114 8.94 -11.43 17.76
CA CYS A 114 9.55 -12.03 16.57
C CYS A 114 8.52 -12.67 15.61
N ALA A 115 7.44 -13.25 16.15
CA ALA A 115 6.38 -13.89 15.37
C ALA A 115 5.49 -12.89 14.60
N LEU A 116 5.32 -11.65 15.11
CA LEU A 116 4.48 -10.64 14.47
C LEU A 116 5.04 -10.20 13.11
N GLY A 117 6.37 -10.18 12.95
CA GLY A 117 7.04 -9.82 11.69
C GLY A 117 6.77 -10.80 10.54
N LEU A 118 6.52 -12.08 10.85
CA LEU A 118 6.23 -13.11 9.85
C LEU A 118 4.72 -13.34 9.63
N ALA A 119 3.86 -12.95 10.57
CA ALA A 119 2.42 -13.22 10.47
C ALA A 119 1.79 -12.62 9.20
N THR A 120 2.09 -11.34 8.90
CA THR A 120 1.54 -10.62 7.75
C THR A 120 1.93 -11.22 6.38
N PRO A 121 3.23 -11.44 6.07
CA PRO A 121 3.60 -12.02 4.77
C PRO A 121 3.09 -13.45 4.61
N THR A 122 3.05 -14.24 5.68
CA THR A 122 2.53 -15.63 5.63
C THR A 122 1.04 -15.65 5.31
N ALA A 123 0.24 -14.79 5.97
CA ALA A 123 -1.19 -14.67 5.71
C ALA A 123 -1.48 -14.20 4.28
N LEU A 124 -0.71 -13.22 3.78
CA LEU A 124 -0.85 -12.74 2.40
C LEU A 124 -0.48 -13.81 1.39
N MET A 125 0.64 -14.52 1.54
CA MET A 125 1.05 -15.59 0.62
C MET A 125 0.02 -16.72 0.53
N VAL A 126 -0.54 -17.14 1.66
CA VAL A 126 -1.57 -18.18 1.66
C VAL A 126 -2.90 -17.65 1.08
N GLY A 127 -3.27 -16.41 1.41
CA GLY A 127 -4.48 -15.77 0.92
C GLY A 127 -4.48 -15.58 -0.60
N THR A 128 -3.40 -15.04 -1.16
CA THR A 128 -3.24 -14.88 -2.62
C THR A 128 -3.15 -16.24 -3.33
N GLY A 129 -2.45 -17.20 -2.74
CA GLY A 129 -2.40 -18.58 -3.25
C GLY A 129 -3.78 -19.23 -3.35
N ARG A 130 -4.65 -19.00 -2.35
CA ARG A 130 -6.03 -19.49 -2.39
C ARG A 130 -6.94 -18.69 -3.32
N GLY A 131 -6.75 -17.37 -3.41
CA GLY A 131 -7.47 -16.50 -4.36
C GLY A 131 -7.22 -16.90 -5.81
N ALA A 132 -5.97 -17.18 -6.15
CA ALA A 132 -5.58 -17.66 -7.48
C ALA A 132 -6.26 -18.99 -7.84
N GLN A 133 -6.38 -19.92 -6.89
CA GLN A 133 -7.11 -21.19 -7.09
C GLN A 133 -8.62 -21.01 -7.33
N LEU A 134 -9.18 -19.88 -6.94
CA LEU A 134 -10.59 -19.52 -7.12
C LEU A 134 -10.81 -18.63 -8.37
N GLY A 135 -9.77 -18.38 -9.17
CA GLY A 135 -9.85 -17.53 -10.36
C GLY A 135 -9.89 -16.03 -10.05
N ILE A 136 -9.48 -15.64 -8.83
CA ILE A 136 -9.35 -14.24 -8.42
C ILE A 136 -7.86 -13.87 -8.57
N LEU A 137 -7.57 -13.06 -9.58
CA LEU A 137 -6.22 -12.59 -9.94
C LEU A 137 -6.08 -11.10 -9.61
#